data_AF-A0A090WCZ8-F1
#
_entry.id   AF-A0A090WCZ8-F1
#
_cell.length_a   1.000
_cell.length_b   1.000
_cell.length_c   1.000
_cell.angle_alpha   90.00
_cell.angle_beta   90.00
_cell.angle_gamma   90.00
#
_symmetry.space_group_name_H-M   'P 1'
#
loop_
_entity.id
_entity.type
_entity.pdbx_description
1 polymer ?
#
loop_
_entity_poly.entity_id
_entity_poly.type
_entity_poly.pdbx_seq_one_letter_code
_entity_poly.pdbx_strand_id
1 'polypeptide(L)'
;MKNYIKVLGIAAMLLLTACGTSKKTAKAQAYKKAATAANAASKKSKSNEIQPYDKVITKEAKTDTGLFNVHKIDDAYFYEIPDSLLGREMLMVTRIAKTASGLGFGGGKENTQVLRWEKKDKKILLRVVSHNVVADEDLPVHEAVVNSNFEPVLFTFPIKAFSKDSTTTVIDVSDLFEKDVNAIGLGSRYRKRYKVSRLDDSKSFIESVKSYPLNIEARHVKTYNAAEPPSNASTGTISIEINNSMVLLPKEPMKRRYFDERVGWFTSSQIDYGSEAQKSKTVTYLDRWRLEVKDEDIEKFKRGELVEPKNK
;
A
#
# COMPACT_ATOMS: atom_id res chain seq x y z
N MET A 1 -17.27 4.24 -84.72
CA MET A 1 -17.36 4.93 -83.41
C MET A 1 -18.82 5.30 -83.09
N LYS A 2 -19.66 4.35 -82.64
CA LYS A 2 -21.01 4.70 -82.13
C LYS A 2 -21.65 3.71 -81.14
N ASN A 3 -20.98 2.61 -80.78
CA ASN A 3 -21.54 1.57 -79.90
C ASN A 3 -20.85 1.40 -78.53
N TYR A 4 -19.85 2.20 -78.18
CA TYR A 4 -19.14 2.06 -76.90
C TYR A 4 -19.64 2.99 -75.77
N ILE A 5 -20.55 3.94 -76.09
CA ILE A 5 -21.03 4.93 -75.10
C ILE A 5 -22.23 4.43 -74.28
N LYS A 6 -22.95 3.39 -74.74
CA LYS A 6 -24.13 2.87 -74.03
C LYS A 6 -23.82 1.84 -72.93
N VAL A 7 -22.61 1.27 -72.88
CA VAL A 7 -22.25 0.24 -71.90
C VAL A 7 -21.70 0.84 -70.59
N LEU A 8 -21.19 2.07 -70.61
CA LEU A 8 -20.73 2.75 -69.40
C LEU A 8 -21.87 3.31 -68.52
N GLY A 9 -23.08 3.48 -69.06
CA GLY A 9 -24.21 4.06 -68.31
C GLY A 9 -24.90 3.10 -67.35
N ILE A 10 -24.75 1.78 -67.52
CA ILE A 10 -25.49 0.76 -66.74
C ILE A 10 -24.65 0.26 -65.55
N ALA A 11 -23.31 0.37 -65.60
CA ALA A 11 -22.44 -0.05 -64.49
C ALA A 11 -22.44 0.96 -63.32
N ALA A 12 -22.83 2.21 -63.55
CA ALA A 12 -22.86 3.25 -62.52
C ALA A 12 -24.13 3.22 -61.63
N MET A 13 -25.19 2.49 -62.03
CA MET A 13 -26.45 2.46 -61.29
C MET A 13 -26.58 1.29 -60.30
N LEU A 14 -25.65 0.33 -60.33
CA LEU A 14 -25.60 -0.83 -59.42
C LEU A 14 -24.66 -0.64 -58.21
N LEU A 15 -23.93 0.48 -58.12
CA LEU A 15 -22.99 0.79 -57.03
C LEU A 15 -23.56 1.69 -55.93
N LEU A 16 -24.79 2.20 -56.07
CA LEU A 16 -25.40 3.14 -55.11
C LEU A 16 -26.30 2.48 -54.05
N THR A 17 -26.60 1.18 -54.13
CA THR A 17 -27.46 0.48 -53.15
C THR A 17 -26.70 -0.30 -52.06
N ALA A 18 -25.36 -0.42 -52.16
CA ALA A 18 -24.55 -1.15 -51.18
C ALA A 18 -24.14 -0.36 -49.93
N CYS A 19 -24.43 0.96 -49.87
CA CYS A 19 -23.99 1.82 -48.77
C CYS A 19 -24.97 1.90 -47.56
N GLY A 20 -26.16 1.30 -47.67
CA GLY A 20 -27.19 1.35 -46.62
C GLY A 20 -27.07 0.26 -45.55
N THR A 21 -26.45 -0.88 -45.87
CA THR A 21 -26.37 -2.05 -44.98
C THR A 21 -25.20 -1.98 -44.00
N SER A 22 -24.05 -1.38 -44.39
CA SER A 22 -22.87 -1.24 -43.52
C SER A 22 -23.07 -0.28 -42.33
N LYS A 23 -23.95 0.72 -42.44
CA LYS A 23 -24.27 1.65 -41.33
C LYS A 23 -25.13 1.00 -40.23
N LYS A 24 -25.94 -0.02 -40.57
CA LYS A 24 -26.77 -0.74 -39.59
C LYS A 24 -25.96 -1.74 -38.75
N THR A 25 -24.98 -2.41 -39.35
CA THR A 25 -24.06 -3.31 -38.65
C THR A 25 -23.10 -2.57 -37.71
N ALA A 26 -22.58 -1.41 -38.12
CA ALA A 26 -21.73 -0.56 -37.28
C ALA A 26 -22.47 -0.01 -36.05
N LYS A 27 -23.73 0.43 -36.20
CA LYS A 27 -24.57 0.87 -35.07
C LYS A 27 -24.94 -0.28 -34.13
N ALA A 28 -25.24 -1.48 -34.66
CA ALA A 28 -25.54 -2.65 -33.85
C ALA A 28 -24.32 -3.16 -33.06
N GLN A 29 -23.11 -3.09 -33.63
CA GLN A 29 -21.87 -3.40 -32.91
C GLN A 29 -21.52 -2.33 -31.86
N ALA A 30 -21.78 -1.05 -32.14
CA ALA A 30 -21.62 0.03 -31.16
C ALA A 30 -22.59 -0.12 -29.98
N TYR A 31 -23.85 -0.49 -30.22
CA TYR A 31 -24.82 -0.78 -29.17
C TYR A 31 -24.46 -2.03 -28.34
N LYS A 32 -23.97 -3.10 -28.97
CA LYS A 32 -23.48 -4.28 -28.24
C LYS A 32 -22.24 -3.97 -27.39
N LYS A 33 -21.32 -3.14 -27.88
CA LYS A 33 -20.11 -2.72 -27.15
C LYS A 33 -20.42 -1.74 -26.01
N ALA A 34 -21.43 -0.87 -26.20
CA ALA A 34 -21.95 0.00 -25.15
C ALA A 34 -22.74 -0.79 -24.09
N ALA A 35 -23.50 -1.82 -24.47
CA ALA A 35 -24.24 -2.67 -23.55
C ALA A 35 -23.32 -3.62 -22.75
N THR A 36 -22.23 -4.12 -23.35
CA THR A 36 -21.21 -4.88 -22.60
C THR A 36 -20.38 -3.97 -21.70
N ALA A 37 -20.09 -2.73 -22.10
CA ALA A 37 -19.47 -1.73 -21.22
C ALA A 37 -20.38 -1.31 -20.05
N ALA A 38 -21.69 -1.16 -20.30
CA ALA A 38 -22.68 -0.85 -19.27
C ALA A 38 -22.91 -2.02 -18.29
N ASN A 39 -22.90 -3.27 -18.77
CA ASN A 39 -22.95 -4.46 -17.91
C ASN A 39 -21.65 -4.71 -17.13
N ALA A 40 -20.49 -4.37 -17.70
CA ALA A 40 -19.22 -4.40 -16.97
C ALA A 40 -19.15 -3.31 -15.89
N ALA A 41 -19.74 -2.13 -16.16
CA ALA A 41 -19.87 -1.05 -15.19
C ALA A 41 -20.87 -1.39 -14.06
N SER A 42 -22.00 -2.05 -14.35
CA SER A 42 -22.99 -2.46 -13.34
C SER A 42 -22.55 -3.65 -12.49
N LYS A 43 -21.72 -4.57 -13.04
CA LYS A 43 -21.05 -5.60 -12.23
C LYS A 43 -19.99 -5.01 -11.30
N LYS A 44 -19.24 -3.99 -11.74
CA LYS A 44 -18.31 -3.24 -10.87
C LYS A 44 -19.05 -2.44 -9.79
N SER A 45 -20.25 -1.91 -10.04
CA SER A 45 -21.00 -1.18 -9.03
C SER A 45 -21.56 -2.07 -7.92
N LYS A 46 -21.93 -3.33 -8.20
CA LYS A 46 -22.34 -4.31 -7.18
C LYS A 46 -21.18 -4.83 -6.32
N SER A 47 -19.95 -4.81 -6.83
CA SER A 47 -18.73 -5.23 -6.10
C SER A 47 -18.35 -4.29 -4.94
N ASN A 48 -18.92 -3.09 -4.87
CA ASN A 48 -18.64 -2.08 -3.85
C ASN A 48 -19.78 -1.90 -2.84
N GLU A 49 -20.78 -2.78 -2.87
CA GLU A 49 -21.85 -2.76 -1.88
C GLU A 49 -21.44 -3.59 -0.66
N ILE A 50 -21.50 -2.95 0.52
CA ILE A 50 -21.19 -3.57 1.81
C ILE A 50 -22.16 -4.74 2.02
N GLN A 51 -21.61 -5.93 2.29
CA GLN A 51 -22.35 -7.16 2.47
C GLN A 51 -22.49 -7.50 3.97
N PRO A 52 -23.44 -8.37 4.33
CA PRO A 52 -23.49 -8.97 5.66
C PRO A 52 -22.19 -9.73 5.99
N TYR A 53 -21.73 -9.65 7.24
CA TYR A 53 -20.48 -10.27 7.70
C TYR A 53 -20.33 -11.72 7.28
N ASP A 54 -21.33 -12.56 7.57
CA ASP A 54 -21.29 -14.01 7.33
C ASP A 54 -21.24 -14.38 5.82
N LYS A 55 -21.50 -13.42 4.92
CA LYS A 55 -21.32 -13.61 3.46
C LYS A 55 -19.90 -13.30 2.99
N VAL A 56 -19.17 -12.45 3.73
CA VAL A 56 -17.80 -12.07 3.41
C VAL A 56 -16.84 -12.99 4.14
N ILE A 57 -17.01 -13.12 5.46
CA ILE A 57 -16.25 -14.03 6.31
C ILE A 57 -17.10 -15.27 6.55
N THR A 58 -16.90 -16.26 5.69
CA THR A 58 -17.63 -17.54 5.76
C THR A 58 -17.08 -18.44 6.86
N LYS A 59 -17.77 -19.53 7.17
CA LYS A 59 -17.32 -20.53 8.16
C LYS A 59 -16.04 -21.26 7.75
N GLU A 60 -15.65 -21.18 6.49
CA GLU A 60 -14.44 -21.79 5.93
C GLU A 60 -13.20 -20.91 6.16
N ALA A 61 -13.39 -19.67 6.59
CA ALA A 61 -12.32 -18.72 6.84
C ALA A 61 -11.37 -19.21 7.94
N LYS A 62 -10.08 -19.31 7.60
CA LYS A 62 -9.02 -19.53 8.58
C LYS A 62 -8.63 -18.18 9.16
N THR A 63 -8.86 -18.00 10.45
CA THR A 63 -8.65 -16.71 11.13
C THR A 63 -7.42 -16.76 12.01
N ASP A 64 -6.54 -15.77 11.84
CA ASP A 64 -5.41 -15.51 12.73
C ASP A 64 -5.68 -14.22 13.51
N THR A 65 -5.69 -14.31 14.83
CA THR A 65 -6.08 -13.21 15.73
C THR A 65 -4.85 -12.49 16.26
N GLY A 66 -4.82 -11.17 16.16
CA GLY A 66 -3.71 -10.36 16.66
C GLY A 66 -4.06 -8.88 16.63
N LEU A 67 -3.15 -8.05 16.09
CA LEU A 67 -3.37 -6.61 15.95
C LEU A 67 -4.66 -6.33 15.18
N PHE A 68 -4.81 -6.98 14.02
CA PHE A 68 -6.08 -7.14 13.31
C PHE A 68 -6.42 -8.63 13.27
N ASN A 69 -7.69 -9.01 13.10
CA ASN A 69 -7.94 -10.39 12.67
C ASN A 69 -7.64 -10.48 11.17
N VAL A 70 -6.90 -11.52 10.80
CA VAL A 70 -6.57 -11.83 9.41
C VAL A 70 -7.34 -13.08 9.04
N HIS A 71 -8.27 -12.95 8.10
CA HIS A 71 -9.03 -14.09 7.58
C HIS A 71 -8.48 -14.51 6.23
N LYS A 72 -8.22 -15.81 6.06
CA LYS A 72 -7.90 -16.41 4.77
C LYS A 72 -9.08 -17.26 4.30
N ILE A 73 -9.58 -16.97 3.10
CA ILE A 73 -10.61 -17.75 2.41
C ILE A 73 -10.06 -18.06 1.02
N ASP A 74 -9.87 -19.34 0.71
CA ASP A 74 -9.12 -19.78 -0.46
C ASP A 74 -7.75 -19.10 -0.53
N ASP A 75 -7.52 -18.28 -1.56
CA ASP A 75 -6.30 -17.49 -1.77
C ASP A 75 -6.46 -16.01 -1.35
N ALA A 76 -7.65 -15.58 -0.97
CA ALA A 76 -7.94 -14.21 -0.57
C ALA A 76 -7.65 -13.97 0.92
N TYR A 77 -7.11 -12.78 1.21
CA TYR A 77 -6.82 -12.33 2.56
C TYR A 77 -7.65 -11.09 2.91
N PHE A 78 -8.30 -11.14 4.06
CA PHE A 78 -9.11 -10.05 4.59
C PHE A 78 -8.54 -9.57 5.92
N TYR A 79 -8.55 -8.26 6.12
CA TYR A 79 -8.33 -7.66 7.43
C TYR A 79 -9.66 -7.25 8.05
N GLU A 80 -9.87 -7.69 9.27
CA GLU A 80 -10.88 -7.15 10.17
C GLU A 80 -10.18 -6.19 11.13
N ILE A 81 -10.35 -4.89 10.87
CA ILE A 81 -9.66 -3.81 11.57
C ILE A 81 -10.57 -3.32 12.70
N PRO A 82 -10.12 -3.37 13.97
CA PRO A 82 -10.82 -2.71 15.07
C PRO A 82 -10.91 -1.21 14.83
N ASP A 83 -12.11 -0.62 14.97
CA ASP A 83 -12.32 0.81 14.74
C ASP A 83 -11.48 1.68 15.71
N SER A 84 -11.08 1.13 16.87
CA SER A 84 -10.17 1.76 17.84
C SER A 84 -8.72 1.91 17.36
N LEU A 85 -8.33 1.18 16.31
CA LEU A 85 -7.01 1.27 15.67
C LEU A 85 -7.02 2.15 14.42
N LEU A 86 -8.19 2.56 13.92
CA LEU A 86 -8.27 3.55 12.85
C LEU A 86 -7.72 4.89 13.34
N GLY A 87 -6.97 5.58 12.48
CA GLY A 87 -6.26 6.82 12.83
C GLY A 87 -4.95 6.62 13.59
N ARG A 88 -4.69 5.41 14.13
CA ARG A 88 -3.40 5.11 14.77
C ARG A 88 -2.31 4.93 13.72
N GLU A 89 -1.11 5.39 14.07
CA GLU A 89 0.07 5.24 13.22
C GLU A 89 0.70 3.87 13.40
N MET A 90 1.15 3.30 12.29
CA MET A 90 1.83 2.02 12.23
C MET A 90 3.10 2.15 11.39
N LEU A 91 4.19 1.52 11.81
CA LEU A 91 5.42 1.48 11.04
C LEU A 91 5.40 0.30 10.08
N MET A 92 5.47 0.57 8.78
CA MET A 92 5.65 -0.45 7.75
C MET A 92 7.13 -0.57 7.38
N VAL A 93 7.72 -1.72 7.63
CA VAL A 93 9.09 -2.07 7.24
C VAL A 93 9.03 -3.12 6.13
N THR A 94 9.53 -2.76 4.95
CA THR A 94 9.65 -3.67 3.80
C THR A 94 11.06 -4.23 3.76
N ARG A 95 11.20 -5.55 3.76
CA ARG A 95 12.50 -6.24 3.66
C ARG A 95 12.47 -7.27 2.55
N ILE A 96 13.59 -7.48 1.88
CA ILE A 96 13.77 -8.60 0.96
C ILE A 96 14.10 -9.83 1.81
N ALA A 97 13.18 -10.78 1.92
CA ALA A 97 13.38 -12.01 2.68
C ALA A 97 14.27 -12.99 1.90
N LYS A 98 14.04 -13.15 0.60
CA LYS A 98 14.88 -13.94 -0.32
C LYS A 98 15.07 -13.18 -1.62
N THR A 99 16.27 -13.27 -2.18
CA THR A 99 16.66 -12.51 -3.37
C THR A 99 17.35 -13.38 -4.41
N ALA A 100 17.25 -12.97 -5.67
CA ALA A 100 18.10 -13.48 -6.75
C ALA A 100 19.55 -13.01 -6.56
N SER A 101 20.49 -13.79 -7.11
CA SER A 101 21.91 -13.42 -7.11
C SER A 101 22.11 -12.08 -7.82
N GLY A 102 22.97 -11.23 -7.26
CA GLY A 102 23.29 -9.90 -7.81
C GLY A 102 22.29 -8.78 -7.43
N LEU A 103 21.25 -9.06 -6.65
CA LEU A 103 20.22 -8.08 -6.24
C LEU A 103 20.25 -7.78 -4.72
N GLY A 104 21.40 -7.95 -4.08
CA GLY A 104 21.59 -7.67 -2.64
C GLY A 104 21.60 -8.93 -1.78
N PHE A 105 21.16 -8.83 -0.53
CA PHE A 105 21.14 -9.93 0.44
C PHE A 105 19.77 -10.04 1.13
N GLY A 106 19.39 -11.27 1.48
CA GLY A 106 18.20 -11.52 2.30
C GLY A 106 18.33 -10.85 3.68
N GLY A 107 17.25 -10.25 4.15
CA GLY A 107 17.20 -9.41 5.36
C GLY A 107 17.42 -7.93 5.10
N GLY A 108 17.82 -7.53 3.88
CA GLY A 108 18.00 -6.13 3.50
C GLY A 108 16.70 -5.33 3.60
N LYS A 109 16.78 -4.13 4.19
CA LYS A 109 15.66 -3.18 4.28
C LYS A 109 15.50 -2.43 2.96
N GLU A 110 14.32 -2.54 2.35
CA GLU A 110 13.99 -1.89 1.10
C GLU A 110 13.30 -0.54 1.33
N ASN A 111 12.38 -0.48 2.29
CA ASN A 111 11.64 0.74 2.59
C ASN A 111 11.19 0.78 4.06
N THR A 112 10.94 1.98 4.56
CA THR A 112 10.34 2.22 5.88
C THR A 112 9.43 3.43 5.81
N GLN A 113 8.17 3.26 6.20
CA GLN A 113 7.16 4.32 6.14
C GLN A 113 6.22 4.24 7.34
N VAL A 114 5.73 5.39 7.79
CA VAL A 114 4.63 5.44 8.75
C VAL A 114 3.33 5.43 7.96
N LEU A 115 2.43 4.54 8.32
CA LEU A 115 1.14 4.36 7.68
C LEU A 115 0.01 4.65 8.67
N ARG A 116 -1.11 5.15 8.15
CA ARG A 116 -2.34 5.35 8.92
C ARG A 116 -3.53 4.81 8.14
N TRP A 117 -4.34 4.01 8.81
CA TRP A 117 -5.60 3.52 8.27
C TRP A 117 -6.71 4.53 8.60
N GLU A 118 -7.35 5.09 7.59
CA GLU A 118 -8.43 6.07 7.74
C GLU A 118 -9.73 5.54 7.14
N LYS A 119 -10.82 5.60 7.90
CA LYS A 119 -12.16 5.30 7.39
C LYS A 119 -12.76 6.55 6.76
N LYS A 120 -13.09 6.46 5.47
CA LYS A 120 -13.68 7.55 4.70
C LYS A 120 -14.84 7.03 3.88
N ASP A 121 -16.06 7.47 4.18
CA ASP A 121 -17.28 7.02 3.50
C ASP A 121 -17.40 5.47 3.53
N LYS A 122 -17.49 4.82 2.37
CA LYS A 122 -17.60 3.34 2.23
C LYS A 122 -16.24 2.66 1.93
N LYS A 123 -15.13 3.30 2.30
CA LYS A 123 -13.77 2.81 2.04
C LYS A 123 -12.85 3.03 3.23
N ILE A 124 -11.81 2.22 3.31
CA ILE A 124 -10.63 2.45 4.13
C ILE A 124 -9.50 2.95 3.21
N LEU A 125 -8.84 4.03 3.61
CA LEU A 125 -7.66 4.58 2.98
C LEU A 125 -6.44 4.14 3.79
N LEU A 126 -5.39 3.70 3.11
CA LEU A 126 -4.07 3.55 3.70
C LEU A 126 -3.25 4.76 3.28
N ARG A 127 -2.88 5.60 4.24
CA ARG A 127 -2.10 6.83 4.00
C ARG A 127 -0.65 6.66 4.40
N VAL A 128 0.21 7.43 3.76
CA VAL A 128 1.60 7.60 4.18
C VAL A 128 1.69 8.88 5.02
N VAL A 129 2.10 8.74 6.28
CA VAL A 129 2.31 9.86 7.19
C VAL A 129 3.77 10.31 7.11
N SER A 130 3.99 11.62 7.07
CA SER A 130 5.32 12.22 7.15
C SER A 130 5.43 13.11 8.38
N HIS A 131 6.51 12.90 9.13
CA HIS A 131 6.87 13.74 10.28
C HIS A 131 8.08 14.65 9.95
N ASN A 132 8.35 14.89 8.67
CA ASN A 132 9.53 15.67 8.25
C ASN A 132 9.35 17.17 8.50
N VAL A 133 8.11 17.65 8.50
CA VAL A 133 7.75 19.04 8.76
C VAL A 133 6.67 19.04 9.84
N VAL A 134 6.90 19.76 10.93
CA VAL A 134 6.04 19.74 12.11
C VAL A 134 5.80 21.16 12.63
N ALA A 135 4.69 21.32 13.32
CA ALA A 135 4.37 22.47 14.15
C ALA A 135 3.53 21.99 15.33
N ASP A 136 3.73 22.61 16.49
CA ASP A 136 2.96 22.30 17.69
C ASP A 136 1.46 22.51 17.45
N GLU A 137 0.61 21.61 17.95
CA GLU A 137 -0.85 21.61 17.73
C GLU A 137 -1.52 22.87 18.29
N ASP A 138 -0.93 23.45 19.34
CA ASP A 138 -1.44 24.66 19.99
C ASP A 138 -1.14 25.95 19.21
N LEU A 139 -0.34 25.88 18.15
CA LEU A 139 0.08 27.05 17.37
C LEU A 139 -0.82 27.29 16.16
N PRO A 140 -1.17 28.55 15.83
CA PRO A 140 -1.98 28.88 14.66
C PRO A 140 -1.40 28.39 13.32
N VAL A 141 -0.07 28.22 13.24
CA VAL A 141 0.61 27.75 12.03
C VAL A 141 0.41 26.25 11.79
N HIS A 142 -0.04 25.49 12.79
CA HIS A 142 -0.22 24.04 12.70
C HIS A 142 -1.09 23.63 11.52
N GLU A 143 -2.27 24.25 11.38
CA GLU A 143 -3.21 23.93 10.30
C GLU A 143 -2.58 24.16 8.91
N ALA A 144 -1.83 25.26 8.75
CA ALA A 144 -1.14 25.55 7.48
C ALA A 144 -0.06 24.50 7.17
N VAL A 145 0.68 24.04 8.18
CA VAL A 145 1.68 22.98 8.04
C VAL A 145 1.01 21.66 7.66
N VAL A 146 -0.07 21.26 8.34
CA VAL A 146 -0.84 20.05 8.03
C VAL A 146 -1.39 20.09 6.60
N ASN A 147 -2.00 21.20 6.21
CA ASN A 147 -2.55 21.38 4.86
C ASN A 147 -1.46 21.36 3.78
N SER A 148 -0.27 21.87 4.07
CA SER A 148 0.88 21.86 3.15
C SER A 148 1.59 20.49 3.08
N ASN A 149 1.36 19.61 4.06
CA ASN A 149 1.93 18.27 4.14
C ASN A 149 0.84 17.20 4.07
N PHE A 150 -0.14 17.39 3.19
CA PHE A 150 -1.26 16.46 3.03
C PHE A 150 -0.79 15.02 2.78
N GLU A 151 -1.29 14.11 3.61
CA GLU A 151 -0.90 12.69 3.60
C GLU A 151 -1.39 11.99 2.32
N PRO A 152 -0.49 11.52 1.43
CA PRO A 152 -0.90 10.84 0.21
C PRO A 152 -1.55 9.49 0.51
N VAL A 153 -2.54 9.12 -0.30
CA VAL A 153 -3.19 7.81 -0.25
C VAL A 153 -2.31 6.78 -0.96
N LEU A 154 -1.79 5.81 -0.22
CA LEU A 154 -1.03 4.69 -0.75
C LEU A 154 -1.93 3.65 -1.43
N PHE A 155 -3.05 3.32 -0.78
CA PHE A 155 -4.01 2.34 -1.27
C PHE A 155 -5.42 2.64 -0.77
N THR A 156 -6.43 2.16 -1.49
CA THR A 156 -7.84 2.31 -1.13
C THR A 156 -8.54 0.97 -1.14
N PHE A 157 -9.30 0.68 -0.08
CA PHE A 157 -10.00 -0.56 0.11
C PHE A 157 -11.50 -0.30 0.24
N PRO A 158 -12.35 -0.84 -0.65
CA PRO A 158 -13.79 -0.85 -0.42
C PRO A 158 -14.10 -1.65 0.85
N ILE A 159 -14.98 -1.13 1.70
CA ILE A 159 -15.46 -1.87 2.87
C ILE A 159 -16.30 -3.04 2.37
N LYS A 160 -15.96 -4.26 2.83
CA LYS A 160 -16.67 -5.49 2.44
C LYS A 160 -17.80 -5.80 3.41
N ALA A 161 -17.56 -5.64 4.71
CA ALA A 161 -18.54 -5.85 5.77
C ALA A 161 -18.17 -5.08 7.04
N PHE A 162 -19.10 -5.00 7.98
CA PHE A 162 -18.85 -4.65 9.37
C PHE A 162 -19.08 -5.88 10.25
N SER A 163 -18.46 -5.96 11.42
CA SER A 163 -18.81 -6.98 12.41
C SER A 163 -20.26 -6.86 12.88
N LYS A 164 -20.77 -7.92 13.52
CA LYS A 164 -22.16 -7.97 14.02
C LYS A 164 -22.46 -6.87 15.04
N ASP A 165 -21.46 -6.47 15.82
CA ASP A 165 -21.50 -5.38 16.79
C ASP A 165 -21.01 -4.04 16.21
N SER A 166 -20.64 -3.99 14.93
CA SER A 166 -20.14 -2.80 14.21
C SER A 166 -18.92 -2.13 14.85
N THR A 167 -18.11 -2.88 15.60
CA THR A 167 -16.87 -2.40 16.24
C THR A 167 -15.64 -2.62 15.37
N THR A 168 -15.75 -3.43 14.32
CA THR A 168 -14.67 -3.70 13.36
C THR A 168 -15.14 -3.51 11.92
N THR A 169 -14.19 -3.22 11.05
CA THR A 169 -14.40 -3.02 9.61
C THR A 169 -13.61 -4.06 8.82
N VAL A 170 -14.28 -4.79 7.91
CA VAL A 170 -13.67 -5.84 7.08
C VAL A 170 -13.31 -5.29 5.70
N ILE A 171 -12.06 -5.49 5.28
CA ILE A 171 -11.54 -5.16 3.95
C ILE A 171 -10.80 -6.34 3.34
N ASP A 172 -10.81 -6.41 2.01
CA ASP A 172 -9.96 -7.33 1.25
C ASP A 172 -8.60 -6.67 1.00
N VAL A 173 -7.51 -7.32 1.39
CA VAL A 173 -6.15 -6.79 1.29
C VAL A 173 -5.26 -7.53 0.30
N SER A 174 -5.80 -8.52 -0.42
CA SER A 174 -5.01 -9.30 -1.38
C SER A 174 -4.31 -8.41 -2.41
N ASP A 175 -5.03 -7.45 -2.99
CA ASP A 175 -4.48 -6.55 -4.01
C ASP A 175 -3.34 -5.66 -3.49
N LEU A 176 -3.28 -5.35 -2.19
CA LEU A 176 -2.15 -4.59 -1.62
C LEU A 176 -0.83 -5.36 -1.82
N PHE A 177 -0.86 -6.67 -1.62
CA PHE A 177 0.33 -7.51 -1.66
C PHE A 177 0.55 -8.16 -3.03
N GLU A 178 -0.50 -8.49 -3.77
CA GLU A 178 -0.40 -9.08 -5.11
C GLU A 178 -0.06 -8.06 -6.20
N LYS A 179 -0.59 -6.83 -6.11
CA LYS A 179 -0.34 -5.80 -7.13
C LYS A 179 0.97 -5.06 -6.91
N ASP A 180 1.39 -4.35 -7.95
CA ASP A 180 2.63 -3.57 -7.95
C ASP A 180 2.49 -2.25 -7.18
N VAL A 181 2.48 -2.34 -5.85
CA VAL A 181 2.52 -1.18 -4.95
C VAL A 181 3.97 -0.84 -4.67
N ASN A 182 4.49 0.20 -5.34
CA ASN A 182 5.90 0.60 -5.28
C ASN A 182 6.46 0.74 -3.86
N ALA A 183 5.66 1.23 -2.91
CA ALA A 183 6.11 1.46 -1.54
C ALA A 183 6.45 0.17 -0.76
N ILE A 184 5.90 -0.96 -1.18
CA ILE A 184 6.05 -2.28 -0.52
C ILE A 184 6.53 -3.35 -1.52
N GLY A 185 7.16 -2.90 -2.61
CA GLY A 185 7.67 -3.73 -3.69
C GLY A 185 9.18 -3.55 -3.89
N LEU A 186 9.64 -3.85 -5.10
CA LEU A 186 11.03 -3.59 -5.49
C LEU A 186 11.24 -2.08 -5.62
N GLY A 187 12.25 -1.52 -4.96
CA GLY A 187 12.48 -0.09 -4.92
C GLY A 187 13.05 0.48 -6.22
N SER A 188 12.81 1.78 -6.38
CA SER A 188 13.05 2.51 -7.64
C SER A 188 14.49 2.41 -8.16
N ARG A 189 15.49 2.29 -7.28
CA ARG A 189 16.90 2.15 -7.69
C ARG A 189 17.13 0.86 -8.49
N TYR A 190 16.63 -0.26 -7.99
CA TYR A 190 16.76 -1.55 -8.67
C TYR A 190 15.90 -1.61 -9.92
N ARG A 191 14.68 -1.03 -9.87
CA ARG A 191 13.82 -0.94 -11.04
C ARG A 191 14.50 -0.21 -12.21
N LYS A 192 15.12 0.93 -11.94
CA LYS A 192 15.89 1.68 -12.96
C LYS A 192 17.10 0.90 -13.45
N ARG A 193 17.89 0.34 -12.52
CA ARG A 193 19.13 -0.39 -12.84
C ARG A 193 18.89 -1.57 -13.77
N TYR A 194 17.82 -2.33 -13.56
CA TYR A 194 17.53 -3.54 -14.31
C TYR A 194 16.43 -3.38 -15.37
N LYS A 195 16.04 -2.13 -15.65
CA LYS A 195 15.02 -1.78 -16.65
C LYS A 195 13.72 -2.57 -16.43
N VAL A 196 13.26 -2.57 -15.18
CA VAL A 196 11.99 -3.20 -14.78
C VAL A 196 10.83 -2.47 -15.43
N SER A 197 9.96 -3.21 -16.11
CA SER A 197 8.80 -2.67 -16.81
C SER A 197 7.54 -2.76 -15.96
N ARG A 198 7.15 -3.97 -15.55
CA ARG A 198 5.93 -4.25 -14.77
C ARG A 198 6.06 -5.52 -13.95
N LEU A 199 5.24 -5.63 -12.91
CA LEU A 199 4.98 -6.89 -12.22
C LEU A 199 4.29 -7.90 -13.15
N ASP A 200 4.64 -9.17 -12.98
CA ASP A 200 3.96 -10.33 -13.55
C ASP A 200 3.06 -10.95 -12.48
N ASP A 201 1.78 -10.57 -12.51
CA ASP A 201 0.76 -11.05 -11.57
C ASP A 201 0.63 -12.58 -11.57
N SER A 202 0.90 -13.25 -12.70
CA SER A 202 0.77 -14.72 -12.79
C SER A 202 1.87 -15.49 -12.06
N LYS A 203 2.98 -14.80 -11.75
CA LYS A 203 4.16 -15.35 -11.07
C LYS A 203 4.40 -14.65 -9.72
N SER A 204 3.39 -13.96 -9.22
CA SER A 204 3.43 -13.22 -7.96
C SER A 204 2.26 -13.71 -7.11
N PHE A 205 2.51 -13.96 -5.83
CA PHE A 205 1.52 -14.56 -4.95
C PHE A 205 1.85 -14.30 -3.49
N ILE A 206 0.85 -14.40 -2.64
CA ILE A 206 0.99 -14.27 -1.19
C ILE A 206 1.37 -15.63 -0.60
N GLU A 207 2.47 -15.68 0.14
CA GLU A 207 2.92 -16.88 0.85
C GLU A 207 2.15 -17.02 2.17
N SER A 208 2.09 -15.92 2.93
CA SER A 208 1.34 -15.88 4.18
C SER A 208 1.09 -14.46 4.64
N VAL A 209 0.02 -14.28 5.39
CA VAL A 209 -0.21 -13.07 6.19
C VAL A 209 -0.57 -13.55 7.59
N LYS A 210 0.21 -13.10 8.58
CA LYS A 210 0.09 -13.53 9.97
C LYS A 210 -0.13 -12.35 10.86
N SER A 211 -1.02 -12.51 11.84
CA SER A 211 -1.31 -11.50 12.84
C SER A 211 -0.65 -11.84 14.16
N TYR A 212 -0.02 -10.86 14.75
CA TYR A 212 0.59 -10.93 16.08
C TYR A 212 0.03 -9.79 16.93
N PRO A 213 0.15 -9.83 18.27
CA PRO A 213 -0.50 -8.86 19.15
C PRO A 213 -0.21 -7.38 18.82
N LEU A 214 0.99 -7.07 18.31
CA LEU A 214 1.42 -5.70 18.01
C LEU A 214 1.83 -5.48 16.56
N ASN A 215 1.82 -6.51 15.72
CA ASN A 215 2.28 -6.41 14.34
C ASN A 215 1.59 -7.42 13.42
N ILE A 216 1.63 -7.15 12.12
CA ILE A 216 1.17 -8.05 11.07
C ILE A 216 2.33 -8.25 10.10
N GLU A 217 2.60 -9.50 9.77
CA GLU A 217 3.66 -9.89 8.84
C GLU A 217 3.03 -10.47 7.57
N ALA A 218 3.24 -9.80 6.44
CA ALA A 218 2.83 -10.29 5.14
C ALA A 218 4.08 -10.70 4.33
N ARG A 219 4.12 -11.96 3.91
CA ARG A 219 5.12 -12.49 2.99
C ARG A 219 4.50 -12.74 1.63
N HIS A 220 5.15 -12.24 0.59
CA HIS A 220 4.72 -12.43 -0.79
C HIS A 220 5.92 -12.51 -1.72
N VAL A 221 5.72 -13.22 -2.82
CA VAL A 221 6.67 -13.30 -3.92
C VAL A 221 6.23 -12.31 -4.98
N LYS A 222 7.15 -11.44 -5.41
CA LYS A 222 6.95 -10.53 -6.54
C LYS A 222 7.93 -10.83 -7.65
N THR A 223 7.38 -11.10 -8.82
CA THR A 223 8.15 -11.30 -10.05
C THR A 223 7.94 -10.14 -11.00
N TYR A 224 9.02 -9.50 -11.42
CA TYR A 224 9.00 -8.35 -12.31
C TYR A 224 9.62 -8.68 -13.65
N ASN A 225 9.02 -8.22 -14.74
CA ASN A 225 9.65 -8.27 -16.06
C ASN A 225 10.77 -7.25 -16.14
N ALA A 226 11.98 -7.69 -16.47
CA ALA A 226 13.19 -6.89 -16.49
C ALA A 226 13.99 -7.16 -17.76
N ALA A 227 14.39 -6.11 -18.48
CA ALA A 227 15.19 -6.27 -19.69
C ALA A 227 16.65 -6.64 -19.38
N GLU A 228 17.15 -6.25 -18.21
CA GLU A 228 18.53 -6.51 -17.77
C GLU A 228 18.51 -7.13 -16.37
N PRO A 229 17.95 -8.34 -16.18
CA PRO A 229 17.93 -8.97 -14.86
C PRO A 229 19.36 -9.27 -14.39
N PRO A 230 19.64 -9.20 -13.07
CA PRO A 230 20.98 -9.37 -12.51
C PRO A 230 21.52 -10.80 -12.62
N SER A 231 20.64 -11.77 -12.75
CA SER A 231 20.95 -13.20 -12.89
C SER A 231 19.81 -13.89 -13.64
N ASN A 232 20.05 -15.13 -14.09
CA ASN A 232 19.06 -15.93 -14.82
C ASN A 232 18.43 -15.17 -16.01
N ALA A 233 19.27 -14.52 -16.82
CA ALA A 233 18.83 -13.59 -17.86
C ALA A 233 17.91 -14.21 -18.92
N SER A 234 18.00 -15.53 -19.13
CA SER A 234 17.08 -16.28 -19.99
C SER A 234 15.62 -16.18 -19.56
N THR A 235 15.34 -15.89 -18.28
CA THR A 235 13.97 -15.73 -17.78
C THR A 235 13.36 -14.38 -18.11
N GLY A 236 14.17 -13.34 -18.39
CA GLY A 236 13.70 -11.97 -18.58
C GLY A 236 12.98 -11.38 -17.36
N THR A 237 13.22 -11.92 -16.16
CA THR A 237 12.49 -11.55 -14.95
C THR A 237 13.38 -11.45 -13.71
N ILE A 238 12.87 -10.77 -12.69
CA ILE A 238 13.43 -10.67 -11.35
C ILE A 238 12.36 -11.15 -10.37
N SER A 239 12.63 -12.23 -9.64
CA SER A 239 11.76 -12.72 -8.57
C SER A 239 12.40 -12.49 -7.20
N ILE A 240 11.64 -11.92 -6.27
CA ILE A 240 12.05 -11.70 -4.88
C ILE A 240 10.92 -12.08 -3.92
N GLU A 241 11.27 -12.63 -2.77
CA GLU A 241 10.35 -12.77 -1.64
C GLU A 241 10.51 -11.55 -0.75
N ILE A 242 9.40 -10.84 -0.51
CA ILE A 242 9.35 -9.63 0.32
C ILE A 242 8.59 -9.96 1.60
N ASN A 243 9.09 -9.43 2.72
CA ASN A 243 8.40 -9.41 4.00
C ASN A 243 8.02 -7.97 4.36
N ASN A 244 6.72 -7.73 4.49
CA ASN A 244 6.13 -6.49 4.96
C ASN A 244 5.69 -6.65 6.41
N SER A 245 6.43 -6.00 7.30
CA SER A 245 6.18 -5.96 8.74
C SER A 245 5.48 -4.65 9.09
N MET A 246 4.21 -4.70 9.47
CA MET A 246 3.46 -3.55 9.96
C MET A 246 3.35 -3.60 11.47
N VAL A 247 3.93 -2.65 12.18
CA VAL A 247 4.01 -2.62 13.64
C VAL A 247 3.22 -1.44 14.19
N LEU A 248 2.35 -1.67 15.18
CA LEU A 248 1.60 -0.60 15.85
C LEU A 248 2.56 0.32 16.62
N LEU A 249 2.47 1.63 16.38
CA LEU A 249 3.26 2.59 17.16
C LEU A 249 2.61 2.86 18.53
N PRO A 250 3.42 3.05 19.59
CA PRO A 250 2.94 3.42 20.91
C PRO A 250 2.04 4.66 20.85
N LYS A 251 0.98 4.67 21.67
CA LYS A 251 0.08 5.83 21.76
C LYS A 251 0.80 7.06 22.29
N GLU A 252 1.68 6.86 23.26
CA GLU A 252 2.52 7.90 23.82
C GLU A 252 3.92 7.81 23.20
N PRO A 253 4.34 8.82 22.41
CA PRO A 253 5.67 8.88 21.84
C PRO A 253 6.74 8.90 22.93
N MET A 254 7.88 8.29 22.64
CA MET A 254 9.03 8.36 23.55
C MET A 254 9.55 9.80 23.68
N LYS A 255 10.10 10.13 24.85
CA LYS A 255 10.75 11.44 25.05
C LYS A 255 11.93 11.60 24.09
N ARG A 256 11.83 12.61 23.23
CA ARG A 256 12.85 12.97 22.24
C ARG A 256 14.11 13.49 22.95
N ARG A 257 15.28 13.25 22.35
CA ARG A 257 16.57 13.77 22.83
C ARG A 257 17.27 14.46 21.67
N TYR A 258 17.66 15.72 21.88
CA TYR A 258 18.41 16.48 20.88
C TYR A 258 19.76 15.83 20.58
N PHE A 259 20.16 15.93 19.33
CA PHE A 259 21.48 15.51 18.90
C PHE A 259 22.57 16.41 19.53
N ASP A 260 23.68 15.78 19.92
CA ASP A 260 24.90 16.43 20.36
C ASP A 260 26.02 15.99 19.42
N GLU A 261 26.61 16.94 18.70
CA GLU A 261 27.63 16.70 17.67
C GLU A 261 28.90 16.02 18.21
N ARG A 262 29.15 16.10 19.52
CA ARG A 262 30.31 15.49 20.16
C ARG A 262 30.19 13.98 20.28
N VAL A 263 29.00 13.42 20.07
CA VAL A 263 28.75 11.99 20.26
C VAL A 263 28.17 11.38 18.99
N GLY A 264 28.91 10.44 18.41
CA GLY A 264 28.52 9.74 17.19
C GLY A 264 27.31 8.82 17.42
N TRP A 265 26.12 9.33 17.16
CA TRP A 265 24.87 8.57 17.18
C TRP A 265 24.15 8.67 15.84
N PHE A 266 23.27 7.70 15.55
CA PHE A 266 22.30 7.83 14.48
C PHE A 266 21.29 8.93 14.81
N THR A 267 20.85 9.66 13.79
CA THR A 267 19.99 10.83 13.96
C THR A 267 18.91 10.92 12.91
N SER A 268 17.79 11.52 13.33
CA SER A 268 16.69 11.93 12.46
C SER A 268 16.44 13.42 12.62
N SER A 269 16.16 14.12 11.52
CA SER A 269 15.91 15.57 11.53
C SER A 269 14.50 15.89 11.06
N GLN A 270 13.94 16.97 11.59
CA GLN A 270 12.65 17.54 11.19
C GLN A 270 12.76 19.05 11.06
N ILE A 271 11.91 19.63 10.22
CA ILE A 271 11.75 21.07 10.10
C ILE A 271 10.62 21.50 11.02
N ASP A 272 10.94 22.31 12.02
CA ASP A 272 10.01 22.85 13.00
C ASP A 272 9.59 24.27 12.63
N TYR A 273 8.29 24.44 12.41
CA TYR A 273 7.62 25.72 12.16
C TYR A 273 7.00 26.33 13.42
N GLY A 274 7.00 25.62 14.54
CA GLY A 274 6.50 26.09 15.82
C GLY A 274 7.53 26.82 16.67
N SER A 275 8.77 26.94 16.20
CA SER A 275 9.83 27.66 16.90
C SER A 275 9.52 29.16 17.00
N GLU A 276 9.84 29.78 18.14
CA GLU A 276 9.82 31.25 18.29
C GLU A 276 10.78 31.98 17.33
N ALA A 277 11.73 31.24 16.72
CA ALA A 277 12.57 31.80 15.68
C ALA A 277 11.68 32.25 14.51
N GLN A 278 11.93 33.46 14.00
CA GLN A 278 11.26 34.01 12.81
C GLN A 278 11.73 33.33 11.50
N LYS A 279 11.96 32.01 11.54
CA LYS A 279 12.35 31.15 10.43
C LYS A 279 12.04 29.69 10.77
N SER A 280 11.82 28.87 9.75
CA SER A 280 11.79 27.42 9.92
C SER A 280 13.13 26.92 10.47
N LYS A 281 13.10 26.13 11.55
CA LYS A 281 14.30 25.61 12.20
C LYS A 281 14.42 24.12 11.95
N THR A 282 15.55 23.67 11.44
CA THR A 282 15.85 22.24 11.43
C THR A 282 16.28 21.79 12.82
N VAL A 283 15.61 20.79 13.33
CA VAL A 283 15.87 20.18 14.63
C VAL A 283 16.26 18.73 14.44
N THR A 284 17.39 18.34 15.02
CA THR A 284 17.94 16.99 14.91
C THR A 284 17.85 16.27 16.25
N TYR A 285 17.37 15.03 16.21
CA TYR A 285 17.17 14.17 17.37
C TYR A 285 17.96 12.88 17.24
N LEU A 286 18.26 12.26 18.38
CA LEU A 286 18.92 10.97 18.45
C LEU A 286 17.95 9.82 18.18
N ASP A 287 18.36 8.90 17.31
CA ASP A 287 17.70 7.62 17.11
C ASP A 287 18.21 6.65 18.18
N ARG A 288 17.33 6.25 19.10
CA ARG A 288 17.70 5.40 20.24
C ARG A 288 16.57 4.48 20.65
N TRP A 289 16.94 3.36 21.26
CA TRP A 289 16.00 2.44 21.88
C TRP A 289 15.30 3.10 23.08
N ARG A 290 14.01 2.79 23.27
CA ARG A 290 13.24 3.22 24.45
C ARG A 290 13.59 2.35 25.65
N LEU A 291 14.76 2.61 26.23
CA LEU A 291 15.22 1.96 27.46
C LEU A 291 14.80 2.81 28.65
N GLU A 292 13.75 2.37 29.33
CA GLU A 292 13.25 2.97 30.57
C GLU A 292 13.58 2.02 31.72
N VAL A 293 14.00 2.55 32.86
CA VAL A 293 14.22 1.75 34.07
C VAL A 293 12.87 1.43 34.69
N LYS A 294 12.71 0.23 35.25
CA LYS A 294 11.52 -0.11 36.04
C LYS A 294 11.46 0.77 37.28
N ASP A 295 10.26 1.20 37.66
CA ASP A 295 10.09 2.16 38.76
C ASP A 295 10.69 1.64 40.08
N GLU A 296 10.64 0.32 40.29
CA GLU A 296 11.22 -0.41 41.44
C GLU A 296 12.75 -0.46 41.46
N ASP A 297 13.40 -0.32 40.30
CA ASP A 297 14.84 -0.49 40.14
C ASP A 297 15.58 0.86 39.97
N ILE A 298 14.88 2.00 40.06
CA ILE A 298 15.46 3.34 39.90
C ILE A 298 16.60 3.57 40.89
N GLU A 299 16.42 3.19 42.15
CA GLU A 299 17.45 3.40 43.18
C GLU A 299 18.67 2.50 42.98
N LYS A 300 18.48 1.27 42.48
CA LYS A 300 19.59 0.38 42.08
C LYS A 300 20.36 0.96 40.89
N PHE A 301 19.63 1.44 39.88
CA PHE A 301 20.22 2.08 38.71
C PHE A 301 21.04 3.31 39.06
N LYS A 302 20.54 4.17 39.97
CA LYS A 302 21.28 5.34 40.47
C LYS A 302 22.56 4.96 41.21
N ARG A 303 22.61 3.79 41.85
CA ARG A 303 23.83 3.23 42.47
C ARG A 303 24.77 2.55 41.48
N GLY A 304 24.44 2.52 40.18
CA GLY A 304 25.25 1.89 39.14
C GLY A 304 25.08 0.37 39.04
N GLU A 305 24.07 -0.20 39.69
CA GLU A 305 23.76 -1.63 39.60
C GLU A 305 23.07 -1.96 38.25
N LEU A 306 23.27 -3.19 37.76
CA LEU A 306 22.62 -3.68 36.55
C LEU A 306 21.10 -3.83 36.79
N VAL A 307 20.30 -3.24 35.90
CA VAL A 307 18.84 -3.32 35.94
C VAL A 307 18.30 -3.72 34.58
N GLU A 308 17.17 -4.43 34.57
CA GLU A 308 16.50 -4.75 33.32
C GLU A 308 15.60 -3.58 32.86
N PRO A 309 15.55 -3.30 31.55
CA PRO A 309 14.64 -2.28 31.02
C PRO A 309 13.18 -2.69 31.20
N LYS A 310 12.32 -1.69 31.40
CA LYS A 310 10.86 -1.79 31.55
C LYS A 310 10.20 -2.32 30.28
N ASN A 311 10.66 -1.87 29.12
CA ASN A 311 10.20 -2.32 27.81
C ASN A 311 11.30 -3.17 27.17
N LYS A 312 11.00 -4.44 26.84
CA LYS A 312 11.89 -5.36 26.11
C LYS A 312 11.58 -5.32 24.61
#